data_AF-A0A1Q7WBB6-F1
#
_entry.id   AF-A0A1Q7WBB6-F1
#
_cell.length_a   1.000
_cell.length_b   1.000
_cell.length_c   1.000
_cell.angle_alpha   90.00
_cell.angle_beta   90.00
_cell.angle_gamma   90.00
#
_symmetry.space_group_name_H-M   'P 1'
#
loop_
_entity.id
_entity.type
_entity.pdbx_description
1 polymer ?
#
loop_
_entity_poly.entity_id
_entity_poly.type
_entity_poly.pdbx_seq_one_letter_code
_entity_poly.pdbx_strand_id
1 'polypeptide(L)'
;MSVGAWRVAEVRAAEDVLMARLPEGTLMQRAAAGLAARCVRLLGGAYGARVLLLVGAGNNGGDALYAGARLARRGARVDALLLNPQRVHAGGLAALRTAGGSTVDGCPSTVDMMLDGIVGIGGTGGLRLG
;
A
#
# COMPACT_ATOMS: atom_id res chain seq x y z
N MET A 1 25.39 2.82 -35.34
CA MET A 1 23.96 2.96 -34.98
C MET A 1 23.89 3.40 -33.53
N SER A 2 23.55 4.67 -33.29
CA SER A 2 23.39 5.23 -31.94
C SER A 2 22.05 4.80 -31.36
N VAL A 3 22.07 3.97 -30.31
CA VAL A 3 20.89 3.75 -29.47
C VAL A 3 20.71 5.03 -28.64
N GLY A 4 19.67 5.80 -28.96
CA GLY A 4 19.37 7.05 -28.26
C GLY A 4 19.08 6.78 -26.78
N ALA A 5 19.95 7.24 -25.91
CA ALA A 5 19.72 7.29 -24.47
C ALA A 5 18.72 8.43 -24.19
N TRP A 6 17.43 8.14 -24.29
CA TRP A 6 16.39 9.01 -23.72
C TRP A 6 16.62 9.06 -22.21
N ARG A 7 16.82 10.26 -21.65
CA ARG A 7 17.07 10.40 -20.22
C ARG A 7 15.85 9.86 -19.49
N VAL A 8 16.05 9.00 -18.50
CA VAL A 8 14.98 8.41 -17.65
C VAL A 8 13.95 9.45 -17.18
N ALA A 9 14.36 10.72 -17.05
CA ALA A 9 13.49 11.85 -16.75
C ALA A 9 12.43 12.17 -17.81
N GLU A 10 12.73 12.06 -19.11
CA GLU A 10 11.78 12.31 -20.20
C GLU A 10 10.75 11.19 -20.33
N VAL A 11 11.17 9.94 -20.07
CA VAL A 11 10.25 8.79 -19.99
C VAL A 11 9.29 8.96 -18.81
N ARG A 12 9.79 9.33 -17.62
CA ARG A 12 8.95 9.57 -16.43
C ARG A 12 7.98 10.73 -16.62
N ALA A 13 8.43 11.84 -17.20
CA ALA A 13 7.55 12.99 -17.46
C ALA A 13 6.45 12.64 -18.47
N ALA A 14 6.76 11.85 -19.50
CA ALA A 14 5.78 11.37 -20.47
C ALA A 14 4.79 10.36 -19.84
N GLU A 15 5.28 9.49 -18.96
CA GLU A 15 4.44 8.60 -18.16
C GLU A 15 3.51 9.40 -17.24
N ASP A 16 4.02 10.38 -16.50
CA ASP A 16 3.21 11.20 -15.58
C ASP A 16 2.09 11.96 -16.29
N VAL A 17 2.34 12.52 -17.48
CA VAL A 17 1.33 13.20 -18.31
C VAL A 17 0.25 12.23 -18.81
N LEU A 18 0.63 11.00 -19.16
CA LEU A 18 -0.31 9.97 -19.59
C LEU A 18 -1.12 9.42 -18.39
N MET A 19 -0.47 9.29 -17.24
CA MET A 19 -1.07 8.83 -15.99
C MET A 19 -2.10 9.83 -15.43
N ALA A 20 -1.92 11.14 -15.70
CA ALA A 20 -2.88 12.19 -15.34
C ALA A 20 -4.21 12.12 -16.10
N ARG A 21 -4.34 11.30 -17.15
CA ARG A 21 -5.58 11.10 -17.93
C ARG A 21 -6.39 9.88 -17.48
N LEU A 22 -5.90 9.13 -16.49
CA LEU A 22 -6.58 7.93 -16.02
C LEU A 22 -7.81 8.29 -15.16
N PRO A 23 -8.83 7.43 -15.11
CA PRO A 23 -9.92 7.56 -14.16
C PRO A 23 -9.38 7.69 -12.74
N GLU A 24 -10.07 8.48 -11.92
CA GLU A 24 -9.70 8.72 -10.53
C GLU A 24 -9.45 7.39 -9.78
N GLY A 25 -8.37 7.33 -9.01
CA GLY A 25 -8.00 6.14 -8.23
C GLY A 25 -7.27 5.02 -9.00
N THR A 26 -7.15 5.10 -10.33
CA THR A 26 -6.45 4.05 -11.12
C THR A 26 -4.99 3.88 -10.69
N LEU A 27 -4.29 4.98 -10.43
CA LEU A 27 -2.90 4.96 -9.99
C LEU A 27 -2.74 4.29 -8.63
N MET A 28 -3.59 4.64 -7.68
CA MET A 28 -3.62 4.03 -6.35
C MET A 28 -3.91 2.53 -6.44
N GLN A 29 -4.87 2.11 -7.27
CA GLN A 29 -5.15 0.68 -7.46
C GLN A 29 -3.96 -0.08 -8.06
N ARG A 30 -3.19 0.54 -8.97
CA ARG A 30 -1.96 -0.04 -9.52
C ARG A 30 -0.85 -0.12 -8.48
N ALA A 31 -0.62 0.95 -7.72
CA ALA A 31 0.37 0.98 -6.64
C ALA A 31 0.06 -0.10 -5.59
N ALA A 32 -1.20 -0.16 -5.12
CA ALA A 32 -1.67 -1.18 -4.20
C ALA A 32 -1.53 -2.62 -4.75
N ALA A 33 -1.74 -2.83 -6.05
CA ALA A 33 -1.55 -4.13 -6.68
C ALA A 33 -0.07 -4.56 -6.68
N GLY A 34 0.84 -3.64 -7.04
CA GLY A 34 2.27 -3.88 -6.99
C GLY A 34 2.77 -4.16 -5.57
N LEU A 35 2.27 -3.40 -4.60
CA LEU A 35 2.59 -3.57 -3.19
C LEU A 35 2.14 -4.95 -2.68
N ALA A 36 0.88 -5.34 -2.93
CA ALA A 36 0.38 -6.66 -2.56
C ALA A 36 1.21 -7.79 -3.21
N ALA A 37 1.57 -7.66 -4.49
CA ALA A 37 2.41 -8.64 -5.17
C ALA A 37 3.80 -8.77 -4.53
N ARG A 38 4.40 -7.66 -4.07
CA ARG A 38 5.67 -7.70 -3.33
C ARG A 38 5.51 -8.38 -1.97
N CYS A 39 4.46 -8.06 -1.21
CA CYS A 39 4.17 -8.71 0.07
C CYS A 39 4.03 -10.22 -0.06
N VAL A 40 3.26 -10.71 -1.05
CA VAL A 40 3.11 -12.15 -1.29
C VAL A 40 4.44 -12.82 -1.58
N ARG A 41 5.32 -12.19 -2.39
CA ARG A 41 6.66 -12.74 -2.65
C ARG A 41 7.53 -12.81 -1.40
N LEU A 42 7.46 -11.80 -0.54
CA LEU A 42 8.22 -11.76 0.71
C LEU A 42 7.73 -12.79 1.74
N LEU A 43 6.42 -13.02 1.80
CA LEU A 43 5.80 -14.01 2.69
C LEU A 43 5.94 -15.45 2.17
N GLY A 44 6.32 -15.66 0.91
CA GLY A 44 6.29 -16.97 0.26
C GLY A 44 4.88 -17.47 -0.07
N GLY A 45 3.84 -16.69 0.24
CA GLY A 45 2.42 -17.01 0.06
C GLY A 45 1.56 -16.09 0.91
N ALA A 46 0.30 -15.86 0.52
CA ALA A 46 -0.62 -15.00 1.29
C ALA A 46 -1.48 -15.80 2.29
N TYR A 47 -1.83 -17.04 1.93
CA TYR A 47 -2.81 -17.82 2.66
C TYR A 47 -2.32 -18.13 4.08
N GLY A 48 -3.13 -17.79 5.08
CA GLY A 48 -2.83 -18.01 6.50
C GLY A 48 -1.86 -16.99 7.12
N ALA A 49 -1.18 -16.16 6.33
CA ALA A 49 -0.28 -15.12 6.84
C ALA A 49 -1.04 -14.05 7.63
N ARG A 50 -0.42 -13.54 8.70
CA ARG A 50 -0.93 -12.45 9.54
C ARG A 50 -0.22 -11.16 9.18
N VAL A 51 -0.96 -10.21 8.64
CA VAL A 51 -0.42 -8.93 8.16
C VAL A 51 -1.03 -7.79 8.95
N LEU A 52 -0.19 -6.96 9.57
CA LEU A 52 -0.62 -5.72 10.20
C LEU A 52 -0.35 -4.54 9.26
N LEU A 53 -1.34 -3.68 9.06
CA LEU A 53 -1.20 -2.42 8.35
C LEU A 53 -1.09 -1.29 9.37
N LEU A 54 -0.02 -0.49 9.30
CA LEU A 54 0.03 0.80 9.96
C LEU A 54 -0.52 1.87 9.02
N VAL A 55 -1.68 2.41 9.34
CA VAL A 55 -2.41 3.26 8.39
C VAL A 55 -2.34 4.71 8.83
N GLY A 56 -1.53 5.49 8.13
CA GLY A 56 -1.51 6.94 8.22
C GLY A 56 -2.61 7.61 7.38
N ALA A 57 -2.54 8.94 7.29
CA ALA A 57 -3.46 9.73 6.48
C ALA A 57 -3.09 9.72 4.98
N GLY A 58 -4.08 9.98 4.13
CA GLY A 58 -3.86 10.26 2.70
C GLY A 58 -3.56 9.03 1.84
N ASN A 59 -2.82 9.24 0.75
CA ASN A 59 -2.67 8.25 -0.33
C ASN A 59 -1.89 6.99 0.10
N ASN A 60 -0.87 7.12 0.96
CA ASN A 60 -0.09 5.96 1.43
C ASN A 60 -0.93 5.02 2.28
N GLY A 61 -1.78 5.58 3.16
CA GLY A 61 -2.75 4.80 3.92
C GLY A 61 -3.75 4.12 2.99
N GLY A 62 -4.19 4.82 1.93
CA GLY A 62 -5.01 4.25 0.86
C GLY A 62 -4.37 3.06 0.16
N ASP A 63 -3.11 3.19 -0.26
CA ASP A 63 -2.34 2.13 -0.90
C ASP A 63 -2.19 0.91 0.01
N ALA A 64 -1.84 1.13 1.28
CA ALA A 64 -1.70 0.06 2.27
C ALA A 64 -3.04 -0.67 2.49
N LEU A 65 -4.14 0.06 2.63
CA LEU A 65 -5.48 -0.52 2.80
C LEU A 65 -5.93 -1.33 1.57
N TYR A 66 -5.73 -0.80 0.36
CA TYR A 66 -6.06 -1.51 -0.88
C TYR A 66 -5.14 -2.70 -1.15
N ALA A 67 -3.88 -2.65 -0.72
CA ALA A 67 -2.97 -3.78 -0.76
C ALA A 67 -3.41 -4.85 0.25
N GLY A 68 -3.74 -4.45 1.47
CA GLY A 68 -4.31 -5.30 2.52
C GLY A 68 -5.58 -6.01 2.06
N ALA A 69 -6.51 -5.29 1.42
CA ALA A 69 -7.72 -5.89 0.84
C ALA A 69 -7.41 -7.00 -0.18
N ARG A 70 -6.35 -6.83 -0.98
CA ARG A 70 -5.90 -7.87 -1.94
C ARG A 70 -5.28 -9.07 -1.23
N LEU A 71 -4.52 -8.86 -0.16
CA LEU A 71 -3.94 -9.93 0.65
C LEU A 71 -5.04 -10.72 1.38
N ALA A 72 -6.03 -10.02 1.95
CA ALA A 72 -7.18 -10.64 2.62
C ALA A 72 -7.99 -11.52 1.67
N ARG A 73 -8.27 -11.06 0.44
CA ARG A 73 -8.91 -11.89 -0.61
C ARG A 73 -8.12 -13.14 -0.98
N ARG A 74 -6.82 -13.18 -0.71
CA ARG A 74 -5.94 -14.35 -0.93
C ARG A 74 -5.78 -15.22 0.32
N GLY A 75 -6.55 -14.96 1.37
CA GLY A 75 -6.59 -15.75 2.60
C GLY A 75 -5.61 -15.31 3.69
N ALA A 76 -4.98 -14.14 3.55
CA ALA A 76 -4.25 -13.54 4.68
C ALA A 76 -5.23 -13.02 5.74
N ARG A 77 -4.85 -13.09 7.02
CA ARG A 77 -5.50 -12.37 8.10
C ARG A 77 -4.90 -10.96 8.14
N VAL A 78 -5.72 -9.95 7.89
CA VAL A 78 -5.23 -8.57 7.76
C VAL A 78 -5.91 -7.68 8.79
N ASP A 79 -5.09 -7.11 9.67
CA ASP A 79 -5.51 -6.13 10.67
C ASP A 79 -4.95 -4.75 10.31
N ALA A 80 -5.72 -3.69 10.55
CA ALA A 80 -5.31 -2.31 10.33
C ALA A 80 -5.34 -1.51 11.62
N LEU A 81 -4.19 -0.98 12.01
CA LEU A 81 -4.05 0.00 13.08
C LEU A 81 -4.12 1.40 12.47
N LEU A 82 -5.19 2.13 12.77
CA LEU A 82 -5.43 3.46 12.23
C LEU A 82 -4.80 4.53 13.13
N LEU A 83 -3.81 5.26 12.62
CA LEU A 83 -3.15 6.32 13.42
C LEU A 83 -4.02 7.57 13.56
N ASN A 84 -4.87 7.84 12.58
CA ASN A 84 -5.86 8.91 12.64
C ASN A 84 -7.13 8.48 11.91
N PRO A 85 -8.13 7.92 12.62
CA PRO A 85 -9.38 7.44 12.02
C PRO A 85 -10.14 8.51 11.23
N GLN A 86 -10.01 9.79 11.58
CA GLN A 86 -10.72 10.89 10.90
C GLN A 86 -10.10 11.26 9.54
N ARG A 87 -8.85 10.84 9.29
CA ARG A 87 -8.12 11.12 8.04
C ARG A 87 -7.79 9.86 7.24
N VAL A 88 -8.37 8.74 7.62
CA VAL A 88 -8.20 7.46 6.93
C VAL A 88 -8.81 7.52 5.53
N HIS A 89 -8.17 6.85 4.56
CA HIS A 89 -8.71 6.75 3.22
C HIS A 89 -9.97 5.88 3.20
N ALA A 90 -11.15 6.51 3.17
CA ALA A 90 -12.45 5.87 3.36
C ALA A 90 -12.70 4.70 2.40
N GLY A 91 -12.44 4.89 1.09
CA GLY A 91 -12.63 3.83 0.09
C GLY A 91 -11.69 2.63 0.28
N GLY A 92 -10.48 2.88 0.79
CA GLY A 92 -9.50 1.83 1.08
C GLY A 92 -9.94 1.01 2.30
N LEU A 93 -10.42 1.69 3.34
CA LEU A 93 -10.90 1.06 4.57
C LEU A 93 -12.15 0.22 4.30
N ALA A 94 -13.08 0.75 3.50
CA ALA A 94 -14.25 -0.01 3.04
C ALA A 94 -13.82 -1.27 2.27
N ALA A 95 -12.89 -1.15 1.33
CA ALA A 95 -12.40 -2.30 0.55
C ALA A 95 -11.72 -3.36 1.40
N LEU A 96 -10.95 -2.96 2.42
CA LEU A 96 -10.33 -3.89 3.38
C LEU A 96 -11.41 -4.66 4.16
N ARG A 97 -12.41 -3.94 4.70
CA ARG A 97 -13.52 -4.55 5.44
C ARG A 97 -14.33 -5.51 4.59
N THR A 98 -14.67 -5.13 3.36
CA THR A 98 -15.36 -6.01 2.40
C THR A 98 -14.53 -7.26 2.07
N ALA A 99 -13.21 -7.17 2.10
CA ALA A 99 -12.32 -8.30 1.87
C ALA A 99 -12.13 -9.20 3.11
N GLY A 100 -12.78 -8.88 4.25
CA GLY A 100 -12.68 -9.64 5.50
C GLY A 100 -11.54 -9.20 6.44
N GLY A 101 -10.88 -8.08 6.16
CA GLY A 101 -9.91 -7.48 7.09
C GLY A 101 -10.59 -6.70 8.22
N SER A 102 -9.89 -6.55 9.34
CA SER A 102 -10.35 -5.88 10.56
C SER A 102 -9.54 -4.62 10.88
N THR A 103 -10.11 -3.74 11.70
CA THR A 103 -9.37 -2.67 12.38
C THR A 103 -9.09 -3.08 13.81
N VAL A 104 -7.93 -2.70 14.33
CA VAL A 104 -7.49 -2.99 15.70
C VAL A 104 -7.02 -1.72 16.38
N ASP A 105 -7.13 -1.67 17.71
CA ASP A 105 -6.71 -0.52 18.53
C ASP A 105 -5.25 -0.62 19.02
N GLY A 106 -4.60 -1.76 18.75
CA GLY A 106 -3.20 -2.01 19.11
C GLY A 106 -2.56 -3.08 18.25
N CYS A 107 -1.24 -3.23 18.41
CA CYS A 107 -0.48 -4.25 17.68
C CYS A 107 -0.85 -5.66 18.21
N PRO A 108 -1.27 -6.61 17.34
CA PRO A 108 -1.44 -7.99 17.73
C PRO A 108 -0.13 -8.60 18.27
N SER A 109 -0.23 -9.56 19.17
CA SER A 109 0.95 -10.23 19.76
C SER A 109 1.80 -10.98 18.74
N THR A 110 1.26 -11.30 17.57
CA THR A 110 1.93 -12.07 16.53
C THR A 110 1.54 -11.57 15.15
N VAL A 111 2.54 -11.17 14.37
CA VAL A 111 2.41 -10.72 12.99
C VAL A 111 3.53 -11.36 12.17
N ASP A 112 3.24 -11.79 10.95
CA ASP A 112 4.23 -12.35 10.03
C ASP A 112 4.81 -11.25 9.12
N MET A 113 4.05 -10.16 8.94
CA MET A 113 4.49 -8.95 8.24
C MET A 113 3.76 -7.72 8.74
N MET A 114 4.47 -6.58 8.72
CA MET A 114 3.90 -5.27 9.01
C MET A 114 4.14 -4.36 7.82
N LEU A 115 3.09 -3.68 7.37
CA LEU A 115 3.13 -2.76 6.23
C LEU A 115 2.97 -1.32 6.72
N ASP A 116 4.01 -0.52 6.54
CA ASP A 116 4.00 0.91 6.85
C ASP A 116 3.29 1.70 5.73
N GLY A 117 2.09 2.19 6.05
CA GLY A 117 1.29 3.11 5.23
C GLY A 117 1.26 4.53 5.79
N ILE A 118 2.21 4.90 6.64
CA ILE A 118 2.31 6.25 7.24
C ILE A 118 3.07 7.17 6.29
N VAL A 119 4.27 6.77 5.90
CA VAL A 119 5.14 7.50 4.98
C VAL A 119 5.31 6.69 3.70
N GLY A 120 5.12 7.33 2.55
CA GLY A 120 5.20 6.66 1.25
C GLY A 120 6.60 6.13 1.00
N ILE A 121 6.70 5.11 0.14
CA ILE A 121 7.95 4.49 -0.33
C ILE A 121 8.87 5.42 -1.16
N GLY A 122 8.72 6.74 -1.04
CA GLY A 122 9.61 7.78 -1.59
C GLY A 122 10.47 8.50 -0.54
N GLY A 123 10.36 8.17 0.76
CA GLY A 123 11.13 8.83 1.81
C GLY A 123 12.39 8.06 2.21
N THR A 124 13.56 8.38 1.66
CA THR A 124 14.82 8.20 2.39
C THR A 124 14.91 9.31 3.46
N GLY A 125 14.07 9.21 4.49
CA GLY A 125 14.10 10.10 5.65
C GLY A 125 14.42 9.26 6.86
N GLY A 126 15.67 9.34 7.34
CA GLY A 126 16.08 8.67 8.56
C GLY A 126 15.13 9.00 9.71
N LEU A 127 14.66 7.98 10.41
CA LEU A 127 13.97 8.12 11.69
C LEU A 127 14.82 9.02 12.59
N ARG A 128 14.33 10.22 12.88
CA ARG A 128 14.84 11.00 14.01
C ARG A 128 14.18 10.44 15.25
N LEU A 129 14.96 9.71 16.04
CA LEU A 129 14.61 9.44 17.43
C LEU A 129 14.74 10.77 18.17
N GLY A 130 13.61 11.29 18.64
CA GLY A 130 13.55 12.33 19.68
C GLY A 130 13.29 11.66 21.01
#